data_AF-A0A815THX3-F1
#
_entry.id   AF-A0A815THX3-F1
#
_cell.length_a   1.000
_cell.length_b   1.000
_cell.length_c   1.000
_cell.angle_alpha   90.00
_cell.angle_beta   90.00
_cell.angle_gamma   90.00
#
_symmetry.space_group_name_H-M   'P 1'
#
loop_
_entity.id
_entity.type
_entity.pdbx_description
1 polymer ?
#
loop_
_entity_poly.entity_id
_entity_poly.type
_entity_poly.pdbx_seq_one_letter_code
_entity_poly.pdbx_strand_id
1 'polypeptide(L)'
;MQSVQIRYASRGYAETEFVFSSIKVLAIIGFIILAIVIDVGGTPAHRYFGVQTWHNPGAFKNGFHGLCTVFVNAAFSFGGTELVGLAAAETANPRKTLPSATKQVFWRIALFYIISLLLIGFIVPSNNTRLLNAVGKTASASPFVIAIDLGGVKVLPDIFNVVILIAVLSVGNSSTFGSSRTIAALAGVGQAPKICGYIDRKGRPMVSLLIAITFGFIAYINLAGGGPTVFNWLMAISGLSGFFTWGSICACHIRFRQGWKHQGHTLDEIPFRSGAGVIGSWIGLILNILCLIAQFYVAIWPVGDNVKPSAKAFFKAYLAAPVIILFYVVYKIIYWKTSSFVTNEKMDVISGRRQIDLDEIEKEKNEESPHKGFFKRIYKFWC
;
A
#
# COMPACT_ATOMS: atom_id res chain seq x y z
N MET A 1 -0.34 -2.26 -31.99
CA MET A 1 -1.80 -2.03 -31.94
C MET A 1 -2.40 -2.32 -30.56
N GLN A 2 -2.05 -3.43 -29.89
CA GLN A 2 -2.43 -3.71 -28.47
C GLN A 2 -1.97 -2.62 -27.47
N SER A 3 -0.75 -2.08 -27.64
CA SER A 3 -0.21 -1.00 -26.80
C SER A 3 -1.02 0.31 -26.85
N VAL A 4 -1.73 0.57 -27.94
CA VAL A 4 -2.55 1.78 -28.12
C VAL A 4 -3.93 1.61 -27.49
N GLN A 5 -4.49 0.38 -27.49
CA GLN A 5 -5.80 0.11 -26.91
C GLN A 5 -5.77 0.06 -25.38
N ILE A 6 -4.70 -0.46 -24.77
CA ILE A 6 -4.47 -0.43 -23.30
C ILE A 6 -4.54 1.01 -22.75
N ARG A 7 -4.08 2.00 -23.53
CA ARG A 7 -4.12 3.43 -23.13
C ARG A 7 -5.52 3.99 -22.87
N TYR A 8 -6.55 3.51 -23.56
CA TYR A 8 -7.90 4.06 -23.40
C TYR A 8 -8.61 3.55 -22.15
N ALA A 9 -8.32 2.32 -21.72
CA ALA A 9 -8.80 1.80 -20.44
C ALA A 9 -8.10 2.44 -19.24
N SER A 10 -6.81 2.71 -19.34
CA SER A 10 -6.04 3.36 -18.27
C SER A 10 -6.31 4.85 -18.15
N ARG A 11 -6.79 5.51 -19.22
CA ARG A 11 -7.10 6.95 -19.21
C ARG A 11 -8.25 7.33 -18.25
N GLY A 12 -9.37 6.61 -18.28
CA GLY A 12 -10.50 6.89 -17.38
C GLY A 12 -10.15 6.63 -15.91
N TYR A 13 -9.36 5.58 -15.64
CA TYR A 13 -8.78 5.33 -14.33
C TYR A 13 -7.87 6.49 -13.89
N ALA A 14 -6.94 6.92 -14.74
CA ALA A 14 -5.96 7.95 -14.42
C ALA A 14 -6.61 9.34 -14.19
N GLU A 15 -7.60 9.72 -15.01
CA GLU A 15 -8.33 10.97 -14.86
C GLU A 15 -9.15 10.99 -13.56
N THR A 16 -9.85 9.88 -13.25
CA THR A 16 -10.61 9.73 -12.00
C THR A 16 -9.68 9.77 -10.78
N GLU A 17 -8.59 9.03 -10.83
CA GLU A 17 -7.62 8.96 -9.73
C GLU A 17 -6.87 10.28 -9.54
N PHE A 18 -6.67 11.07 -10.60
CA PHE A 18 -6.11 12.41 -10.52
C PHE A 18 -7.02 13.35 -9.72
N VAL A 19 -8.34 13.35 -10.00
CA VAL A 19 -9.33 14.16 -9.28
C VAL A 19 -9.41 13.72 -7.81
N PHE A 20 -9.56 12.42 -7.57
CA PHE A 20 -9.60 11.89 -6.20
C PHE A 20 -8.33 12.18 -5.43
N SER A 21 -7.16 12.03 -6.05
CA SER A 21 -5.87 12.34 -5.42
C SER A 21 -5.72 13.82 -5.09
N SER A 22 -6.20 14.72 -5.96
CA SER A 22 -6.17 16.16 -5.70
C SER A 22 -7.00 16.53 -4.47
N ILE A 23 -8.22 15.98 -4.36
CA ILE A 23 -9.11 16.20 -3.19
C ILE A 23 -8.46 15.65 -1.92
N LYS A 24 -7.93 14.42 -1.95
CA LYS A 24 -7.26 13.78 -0.81
C LYS A 24 -6.09 14.63 -0.29
N VAL A 25 -5.23 15.11 -1.18
CA VAL A 25 -4.06 15.92 -0.81
C VAL A 25 -4.48 17.25 -0.20
N LEU A 26 -5.43 17.96 -0.82
CA LEU A 26 -5.95 19.22 -0.28
C LEU A 26 -6.57 19.04 1.10
N ALA A 27 -7.36 17.98 1.29
CA ALA A 27 -7.98 17.69 2.57
C ALA A 27 -6.98 17.37 3.67
N ILE A 28 -5.91 16.62 3.38
CA ILE A 28 -4.87 16.32 4.39
C ILE A 28 -4.06 17.58 4.73
N ILE A 29 -3.72 18.42 3.75
CA ILE A 29 -3.03 19.69 4.03
C ILE A 29 -3.92 20.58 4.91
N GLY A 30 -5.21 20.72 4.56
CA GLY A 30 -6.19 21.44 5.36
C GLY A 30 -6.33 20.87 6.77
N PHE A 31 -6.34 19.54 6.90
CA PHE A 31 -6.37 18.86 8.20
C PHE A 31 -5.15 19.19 9.05
N ILE A 32 -3.94 19.14 8.48
CA ILE A 32 -2.70 19.40 9.22
C ILE A 32 -2.72 20.82 9.80
N ILE A 33 -3.11 21.80 8.99
CA ILE A 33 -3.24 23.20 9.44
C ILE A 33 -4.28 23.29 10.57
N LEU A 34 -5.46 22.70 10.37
CA LEU A 34 -6.53 22.72 11.36
C LEU A 34 -6.12 22.02 12.66
N ALA A 35 -5.46 20.87 12.57
CA ALA A 35 -5.05 20.09 13.73
C ALA A 35 -3.99 20.85 14.54
N ILE A 36 -3.07 21.57 13.90
CA ILE A 36 -2.15 22.49 14.60
C ILE A 36 -2.94 23.57 15.35
N VAL A 37 -3.94 24.18 14.70
CA VAL A 37 -4.80 25.21 15.33
C VAL A 37 -5.61 24.64 16.51
N ILE A 38 -6.14 23.43 16.39
CA ILE A 38 -6.83 22.72 17.48
C ILE A 38 -5.86 22.46 18.63
N ASP A 39 -4.68 21.94 18.34
CA ASP A 39 -3.69 21.54 19.33
C ASP A 39 -3.25 22.73 20.21
N VAL A 40 -3.00 23.89 19.59
CA VAL A 40 -2.62 25.12 20.30
C VAL A 40 -3.79 25.86 20.96
N GLY A 41 -5.02 25.35 20.84
CA GLY A 41 -6.23 25.93 21.47
C GLY A 41 -6.86 27.10 20.71
N GLY A 42 -6.51 27.30 19.44
CA GLY A 42 -7.06 28.35 18.57
C GLY A 42 -8.46 28.07 18.02
N THR A 43 -9.20 27.14 18.63
CA THR A 43 -10.55 26.72 18.19
C THR A 43 -11.62 27.07 19.23
N PRO A 44 -12.92 27.02 18.87
CA PRO A 44 -14.02 27.34 19.79
C PRO A 44 -14.05 26.52 21.08
N ALA A 45 -13.37 25.37 21.12
CA ALA A 45 -13.20 24.58 22.34
C ALA A 45 -12.29 25.25 23.39
N HIS A 46 -11.49 26.27 23.00
CA HIS A 46 -10.54 27.01 23.85
C HIS A 46 -9.65 26.13 24.73
N ARG A 47 -9.32 24.94 24.24
CA ARG A 47 -8.54 23.93 24.97
C ARG A 47 -7.19 23.73 24.30
N TYR A 48 -6.13 23.94 25.08
CA TYR A 48 -4.78 23.53 24.69
C TYR A 48 -4.60 22.03 24.93
N PHE A 49 -4.24 21.28 23.88
CA PHE A 49 -3.95 19.84 23.98
C PHE A 49 -2.46 19.61 24.15
N GLY A 50 -1.64 20.18 23.25
CA GLY A 50 -0.20 19.95 23.21
C GLY A 50 0.14 18.46 23.22
N VAL A 51 1.18 18.07 23.95
CA VAL A 51 1.61 16.66 24.05
C VAL A 51 0.97 15.89 25.22
N GLN A 52 -0.14 16.38 25.79
CA GLN A 52 -0.68 15.84 27.04
C GLN A 52 -1.17 14.39 26.90
N THR A 53 -1.83 14.06 25.80
CA THR A 53 -2.36 12.70 25.52
C THR A 53 -1.26 11.63 25.47
N TRP A 54 -0.06 12.01 25.04
CA TRP A 54 1.12 11.12 25.00
C TRP A 54 1.70 10.84 26.38
N HIS A 55 1.43 11.70 27.36
CA HIS A 55 1.81 11.49 28.76
C HIS A 55 0.69 10.77 29.53
N ASN A 56 -0.57 11.18 29.33
CA ASN A 56 -1.73 10.58 29.96
C ASN A 56 -2.93 10.57 28.98
N PRO A 57 -3.44 9.40 28.53
CA PRO A 57 -3.20 8.03 29.03
C PRO A 57 -1.89 7.35 28.58
N GLY A 58 -1.08 7.99 27.73
CA GLY A 58 0.20 7.45 27.29
C GLY A 58 0.21 7.07 25.80
N ALA A 59 1.37 7.27 25.15
CA ALA A 59 1.57 6.97 23.73
C ALA A 59 1.63 5.46 23.42
N PHE A 60 2.20 4.65 24.33
CA PHE A 60 2.39 3.20 24.14
C PHE A 60 1.45 2.39 25.02
N LYS A 61 0.16 2.39 24.69
CA LYS A 61 -0.83 1.57 25.38
C LYS A 61 -0.50 0.08 25.25
N ASN A 62 -0.44 -0.64 26.36
CA ASN A 62 -0.07 -2.07 26.43
C ASN A 62 1.40 -2.37 26.02
N GLY A 63 2.29 -1.39 26.10
CA GLY A 63 3.73 -1.55 25.85
C GLY A 63 4.07 -2.06 24.46
N PHE A 64 5.20 -2.77 24.33
CA PHE A 64 5.66 -3.35 23.06
C PHE A 64 4.64 -4.32 22.45
N HIS A 65 3.92 -5.05 23.31
CA HIS A 65 2.91 -6.00 22.86
C HIS A 65 1.75 -5.29 22.14
N GLY A 66 1.29 -4.16 22.67
CA GLY A 66 0.35 -3.27 22.00
C GLY A 66 0.88 -2.70 20.69
N LEU A 67 2.15 -2.30 20.65
CA LEU A 67 2.80 -1.81 19.43
C LEU A 67 2.79 -2.86 18.31
N CYS A 68 3.01 -4.14 18.62
CA CYS A 68 2.96 -5.20 17.62
C CYS A 68 1.59 -5.32 16.94
N THR A 69 0.49 -5.00 17.63
CA THR A 69 -0.87 -5.09 17.06
C THR A 69 -1.13 -4.11 15.93
N VAL A 70 -0.40 -2.99 15.88
CA VAL A 70 -0.61 -1.95 14.86
C VAL A 70 0.20 -2.18 13.58
N PHE A 71 1.15 -3.11 13.58
CA PHE A 71 2.01 -3.36 12.42
C PHE A 71 1.23 -3.78 11.18
N VAL A 72 0.22 -4.65 11.31
CA VAL A 72 -0.62 -5.08 10.19
C VAL A 72 -1.43 -3.90 9.62
N ASN A 73 -2.02 -3.08 10.50
CA ASN A 73 -2.81 -1.92 10.07
C ASN A 73 -1.91 -0.85 9.43
N ALA A 74 -0.70 -0.65 9.96
CA ALA A 74 0.30 0.21 9.36
C ALA A 74 0.69 -0.32 7.98
N ALA A 75 1.10 -1.59 7.86
CA ALA A 75 1.48 -2.19 6.59
C ALA A 75 0.36 -2.10 5.54
N PHE A 76 -0.89 -2.38 5.93
CA PHE A 76 -2.06 -2.21 5.06
C PHE A 76 -2.19 -0.76 4.55
N SER A 77 -1.98 0.22 5.43
CA SER A 77 -2.07 1.66 5.08
C SER A 77 -1.00 2.13 4.10
N PHE A 78 0.13 1.40 4.02
CA PHE A 78 1.22 1.64 3.07
C PHE A 78 1.14 0.75 1.81
N GLY A 79 0.13 -0.12 1.72
CA GLY A 79 -0.11 -0.95 0.55
C GLY A 79 -0.45 -0.15 -0.70
N GLY A 80 -0.27 -0.75 -1.88
CA GLY A 80 -0.58 -0.13 -3.16
C GLY A 80 0.56 0.71 -3.76
N THR A 81 1.69 0.87 -3.06
CA THR A 81 2.88 1.52 -3.66
C THR A 81 3.49 0.68 -4.77
N GLU A 82 3.29 -0.64 -4.73
CA GLU A 82 3.60 -1.58 -5.81
C GLU A 82 2.83 -1.32 -7.11
N LEU A 83 1.68 -0.63 -7.07
CA LEU A 83 0.92 -0.25 -8.27
C LEU A 83 1.70 0.71 -9.17
N VAL A 84 2.64 1.48 -8.61
CA VAL A 84 3.55 2.32 -9.41
C VAL A 84 4.40 1.45 -10.34
N GLY A 85 4.81 0.27 -9.87
CA GLY A 85 5.53 -0.71 -10.69
C GLY A 85 4.67 -1.27 -11.83
N LEU A 86 3.40 -1.59 -11.55
CA LEU A 86 2.45 -2.02 -12.60
C LEU A 86 2.19 -0.91 -13.63
N ALA A 87 2.00 0.33 -13.17
CA ALA A 87 1.78 1.48 -14.05
C ALA A 87 3.03 1.84 -14.87
N ALA A 88 4.23 1.56 -14.35
CA ALA A 88 5.49 1.78 -15.06
C ALA A 88 5.57 0.96 -16.36
N ALA A 89 5.01 -0.26 -16.37
CA ALA A 89 4.97 -1.10 -17.56
C ALA A 89 4.14 -0.47 -18.70
N GLU A 90 3.15 0.35 -18.38
CA GLU A 90 2.29 1.04 -19.35
C GLU A 90 2.81 2.45 -19.71
N THR A 91 3.88 2.93 -19.05
CA THR A 91 4.38 4.30 -19.22
C THR A 91 5.29 4.45 -20.46
N ALA A 92 5.19 5.59 -21.14
CA ALA A 92 5.97 5.88 -22.34
C ALA A 92 7.48 5.88 -22.08
N ASN A 93 7.93 6.62 -21.06
CA ASN A 93 9.32 6.68 -20.62
C ASN A 93 9.43 6.37 -19.11
N PRO A 94 9.44 5.07 -18.72
CA PRO A 94 9.50 4.69 -17.31
C PRO A 94 10.81 5.12 -16.63
N ARG A 95 11.89 5.32 -17.39
CA ARG A 95 13.20 5.71 -16.84
C ARG A 95 13.18 7.10 -16.21
N LYS A 96 12.43 8.05 -16.77
CA LYS A 96 12.26 9.40 -16.20
C LYS A 96 11.12 9.45 -15.19
N THR A 97 9.99 8.79 -15.49
CA THR A 97 8.78 8.88 -14.66
C THR A 97 8.87 8.07 -13.37
N LEU A 98 9.47 6.87 -13.40
CA LEU A 98 9.49 5.97 -12.24
C LEU A 98 10.31 6.51 -11.05
N PRO A 99 11.53 7.07 -11.23
CA PRO A 99 12.30 7.62 -10.12
C PRO A 99 11.58 8.80 -9.46
N SER A 100 11.00 9.69 -10.26
CA SER A 100 10.24 10.85 -9.79
C SER A 100 9.01 10.41 -9.01
N ALA A 101 8.20 9.51 -9.57
CA ALA A 101 7.01 8.98 -8.91
C ALA A 101 7.36 8.29 -7.58
N THR A 102 8.44 7.51 -7.53
CA THR A 102 8.89 6.81 -6.31
C THR A 102 9.26 7.78 -5.20
N LYS A 103 10.02 8.84 -5.52
CA LYS A 103 10.38 9.88 -4.55
C LYS A 103 9.17 10.64 -4.04
N GLN A 104 8.27 11.03 -4.94
CA GLN A 104 7.04 11.73 -4.57
C GLN A 104 6.16 10.86 -3.66
N VAL A 105 6.01 9.58 -3.96
CA VAL A 105 5.28 8.63 -3.12
C VAL A 105 5.90 8.57 -1.72
N PHE A 106 7.23 8.44 -1.62
CA PHE A 106 7.93 8.40 -0.35
C PHE A 106 7.69 9.66 0.48
N TRP A 107 7.98 10.85 -0.06
CA TRP A 107 7.84 12.11 0.67
C TRP A 107 6.39 12.45 1.00
N ARG A 108 5.47 12.16 0.08
CA ARG A 108 4.03 12.34 0.29
C ARG A 108 3.53 11.50 1.46
N ILE A 109 3.93 10.24 1.54
CA ILE A 109 3.53 9.38 2.65
C ILE A 109 4.26 9.78 3.94
N ALA A 110 5.58 9.96 3.90
CA ALA A 110 6.38 10.30 5.07
C ALA A 110 5.92 11.59 5.74
N LEU A 111 5.68 12.67 4.98
CA LEU A 111 5.26 13.94 5.56
C LEU A 111 3.78 13.92 5.94
N PHE A 112 2.88 13.61 5.02
CA PHE A 112 1.46 13.77 5.29
C PHE A 112 0.92 12.73 6.28
N TYR A 113 1.37 11.48 6.25
CA TYR A 113 0.88 10.47 7.19
C TYR A 113 1.48 10.66 8.57
N ILE A 114 2.80 10.83 8.68
CA ILE A 114 3.44 10.93 10.00
C ILE A 114 2.98 12.19 10.71
N ILE A 115 2.96 13.35 10.03
CA ILE A 115 2.54 14.61 10.65
C ILE A 115 1.06 14.57 11.04
N SER A 116 0.17 14.09 10.16
CA SER A 116 -1.26 14.04 10.49
C SER A 116 -1.56 13.06 11.63
N LEU A 117 -0.94 11.88 11.65
CA LEU A 117 -1.11 10.91 12.73
C LEU A 117 -0.48 11.38 14.05
N LEU A 118 0.64 12.11 13.99
CA LEU A 118 1.25 12.72 15.16
C LEU A 118 0.30 13.73 15.80
N LEU A 119 -0.26 14.64 14.99
CA LEU A 119 -1.23 15.64 15.46
C LEU A 119 -2.52 14.99 15.99
N ILE A 120 -3.01 13.94 15.33
CA ILE A 120 -4.12 13.13 15.88
C ILE A 120 -3.73 12.54 17.23
N GLY A 121 -2.51 12.03 17.37
CA GLY A 121 -2.00 11.50 18.63
C GLY A 121 -1.99 12.53 19.75
N PHE A 122 -1.73 13.81 19.44
CA PHE A 122 -1.75 14.93 20.40
C PHE A 122 -3.18 15.32 20.81
N ILE A 123 -4.12 15.30 19.88
CA ILE A 123 -5.50 15.77 20.13
C ILE A 123 -6.39 14.65 20.68
N VAL A 124 -6.29 13.44 20.14
CA VAL A 124 -7.21 12.32 20.42
C VAL A 124 -6.60 11.35 21.43
N PRO A 125 -7.17 11.24 22.64
CA PRO A 125 -6.68 10.30 23.65
C PRO A 125 -6.83 8.83 23.20
N SER A 126 -5.84 7.98 23.50
CA SER A 126 -5.86 6.55 23.16
C SER A 126 -6.93 5.73 23.91
N ASN A 127 -7.57 6.31 24.92
CA ASN A 127 -8.70 5.74 25.66
C ASN A 127 -10.07 6.29 25.21
N ASN A 128 -10.12 7.08 24.12
CA ASN A 128 -11.39 7.60 23.60
C ASN A 128 -12.33 6.45 23.19
N THR A 129 -13.55 6.43 23.74
CA THR A 129 -14.51 5.34 23.53
C THR A 129 -14.99 5.23 22.08
N ARG A 130 -15.05 6.34 21.33
CA ARG A 130 -15.37 6.30 19.89
C ARG A 130 -14.28 5.62 19.09
N LEU A 131 -13.01 5.84 19.46
CA LEU A 131 -11.86 5.18 18.84
C LEU A 131 -11.86 3.67 19.15
N LEU A 132 -12.11 3.30 20.41
CA LEU A 132 -12.10 1.89 20.85
C LEU A 132 -13.28 1.09 20.27
N ASN A 133 -14.42 1.73 20.06
CA ASN A 133 -15.60 1.11 19.47
C ASN A 133 -15.63 1.18 17.93
N ALA A 134 -14.60 1.73 17.28
CA ALA A 134 -14.55 2.00 15.84
C ALA A 134 -14.36 0.76 14.97
N VAL A 135 -13.86 -0.35 15.53
CA VAL A 135 -13.46 -1.54 14.75
C VAL A 135 -14.68 -2.20 14.10
N GLY A 136 -14.88 -1.94 12.81
CA GLY A 136 -16.03 -2.40 12.03
C GLY A 136 -17.30 -1.54 12.15
N LYS A 137 -17.18 -0.27 12.59
CA LYS A 137 -18.29 0.69 12.67
C LYS A 137 -18.05 1.96 11.82
N THR A 138 -19.11 2.73 11.65
CA THR A 138 -19.35 3.91 10.79
C THR A 138 -18.19 4.92 10.67
N ALA A 139 -18.12 5.66 9.56
CA ALA A 139 -17.16 6.74 9.29
C ALA A 139 -17.04 7.81 10.41
N SER A 140 -18.10 7.99 11.22
CA SER A 140 -18.12 8.87 12.40
C SER A 140 -17.13 8.48 13.51
N ALA A 141 -16.55 7.29 13.47
CA ALA A 141 -15.50 6.84 14.38
C ALA A 141 -14.06 7.15 13.88
N SER A 142 -13.92 7.84 12.74
CA SER A 142 -12.62 8.24 12.20
C SER A 142 -11.85 9.15 13.17
N PRO A 143 -10.56 8.87 13.45
CA PRO A 143 -9.74 9.73 14.32
C PRO A 143 -9.64 11.18 13.83
N PHE A 144 -9.66 11.39 12.51
CA PHE A 144 -9.68 12.74 11.91
C PHE A 144 -10.95 13.49 12.30
N VAL A 145 -12.10 12.81 12.23
CA VAL A 145 -13.41 13.39 12.58
C VAL A 145 -13.49 13.64 14.08
N ILE A 146 -12.99 12.71 14.91
CA ILE A 146 -12.94 12.86 16.36
C ILE A 146 -12.07 14.07 16.76
N ALA A 147 -10.91 14.26 16.12
CA ALA A 147 -10.03 15.40 16.40
C ALA A 147 -10.73 16.75 16.14
N ILE A 148 -11.44 16.85 15.01
CA ILE A 148 -12.18 18.07 14.63
C ILE A 148 -13.33 18.36 15.59
N ASP A 149 -14.06 17.30 15.99
CA ASP A 149 -15.17 17.39 16.93
C ASP A 149 -14.70 17.81 18.33
N LEU A 150 -13.56 17.29 18.79
CA LEU A 150 -12.91 17.74 20.04
C LEU A 150 -12.46 19.20 19.98
N GLY A 151 -12.13 19.73 18.80
CA GLY A 151 -11.88 21.15 18.56
C GLY A 151 -13.14 22.02 18.54
N GLY A 152 -14.34 21.44 18.59
CA GLY A 152 -15.61 22.17 18.60
C GLY A 152 -16.02 22.76 17.24
N VAL A 153 -15.41 22.31 16.15
CA VAL A 153 -15.73 22.81 14.79
C VAL A 153 -16.90 22.02 14.21
N LYS A 154 -18.05 22.67 14.01
CA LYS A 154 -19.32 21.97 13.70
C LYS A 154 -19.45 21.43 12.27
N VAL A 155 -18.96 22.14 11.26
CA VAL A 155 -19.21 21.81 9.84
C VAL A 155 -18.14 20.90 9.24
N LEU A 156 -16.89 21.04 9.69
CA LEU A 156 -15.76 20.30 9.12
C LEU A 156 -15.83 18.77 9.31
N PRO A 157 -16.40 18.21 10.39
CA PRO A 157 -16.59 16.75 10.52
C PRO A 157 -17.32 16.13 9.32
N ASP A 158 -18.38 16.78 8.82
CA ASP A 158 -19.17 16.29 7.70
C ASP A 158 -18.42 16.37 6.38
N ILE A 159 -17.68 17.47 6.15
CA ILE A 159 -16.79 17.61 4.99
C ILE A 159 -15.73 16.50 4.99
N PHE A 160 -15.13 16.22 6.14
CA PHE A 160 -14.13 15.15 6.26
C PHE A 160 -14.74 13.76 6.06
N ASN A 161 -15.98 13.52 6.50
CA ASN A 161 -16.69 12.29 6.18
C ASN A 161 -16.86 12.10 4.66
N VAL A 162 -17.21 13.16 3.92
CA VAL A 162 -17.30 13.11 2.45
C VAL A 162 -15.93 12.83 1.82
N VAL A 163 -14.87 13.47 2.29
CA VAL A 163 -13.50 13.21 1.82
C VAL A 163 -13.10 11.75 2.08
N ILE A 164 -13.43 11.20 3.25
CA ILE A 164 -13.16 9.80 3.57
C ILE A 164 -13.90 8.87 2.60
N LEU A 165 -15.17 9.16 2.27
CA LEU A 165 -15.91 8.41 1.26
C LEU A 165 -15.24 8.45 -0.12
N ILE A 166 -14.78 9.63 -0.56
CA ILE A 166 -14.01 9.79 -1.81
C ILE A 166 -12.71 8.97 -1.76
N ALA A 167 -12.02 8.97 -0.61
CA ALA A 167 -10.80 8.18 -0.43
C ALA A 167 -11.07 6.66 -0.50
N VAL A 168 -12.18 6.20 0.07
CA VAL A 168 -12.61 4.80 -0.01
C VAL A 168 -12.98 4.40 -1.45
N LEU A 169 -13.68 5.27 -2.19
CA LEU A 169 -13.99 5.02 -3.61
C LEU A 169 -12.71 4.94 -4.46
N SER A 170 -11.74 5.79 -4.17
CA SER A 170 -10.45 5.81 -4.84
C SER A 170 -9.60 4.56 -4.58
N VAL A 171 -9.53 4.07 -3.33
CA VAL A 171 -8.82 2.81 -3.05
C VAL A 171 -9.54 1.62 -3.69
N GLY A 172 -10.87 1.65 -3.77
CA GLY A 172 -11.66 0.65 -4.52
C GLY A 172 -11.27 0.61 -6.00
N ASN A 173 -11.27 1.77 -6.66
CA ASN A 173 -10.85 1.91 -8.06
C ASN A 173 -9.42 1.40 -8.31
N SER A 174 -8.46 1.79 -7.46
CA SER A 174 -7.06 1.35 -7.53
C SER A 174 -6.89 -0.15 -7.27
N SER A 175 -7.63 -0.70 -6.31
CA SER A 175 -7.59 -2.14 -5.99
C SER A 175 -8.16 -2.99 -7.12
N THR A 176 -9.26 -2.55 -7.75
CA THR A 176 -9.83 -3.21 -8.92
C THR A 176 -8.88 -3.14 -10.13
N PHE A 177 -8.23 -1.99 -10.34
CA PHE A 177 -7.21 -1.81 -11.37
C PHE A 177 -6.03 -2.76 -11.18
N GLY A 178 -5.49 -2.84 -9.95
CA GLY A 178 -4.33 -3.67 -9.62
C GLY A 178 -4.63 -5.17 -9.69
N SER A 179 -5.69 -5.61 -9.02
CA SER A 179 -6.06 -7.03 -8.98
C SER A 179 -6.33 -7.62 -10.36
N SER A 180 -7.07 -6.92 -11.21
CA SER A 180 -7.40 -7.38 -12.56
C SER A 180 -6.17 -7.57 -13.44
N ARG A 181 -5.19 -6.65 -13.35
CA ARG A 181 -3.91 -6.74 -14.08
C ARG A 181 -3.00 -7.83 -13.55
N THR A 182 -2.90 -7.98 -12.24
CA THR A 182 -2.08 -9.04 -11.64
C THR A 182 -2.60 -10.42 -12.05
N ILE A 183 -3.92 -10.65 -11.99
CA ILE A 183 -4.52 -11.92 -12.41
C ILE A 183 -4.30 -12.18 -13.91
N ALA A 184 -4.49 -11.17 -14.76
CA ALA A 184 -4.26 -11.30 -16.19
C ALA A 184 -2.79 -11.56 -16.54
N ALA A 185 -1.85 -10.91 -15.83
CA ALA A 185 -0.42 -11.14 -15.99
C ALA A 185 -0.05 -12.57 -15.61
N LEU A 186 -0.58 -13.09 -14.49
CA LEU A 186 -0.41 -14.49 -14.10
C LEU A 186 -0.92 -15.45 -15.17
N ALA A 187 -2.07 -15.16 -15.79
CA ALA A 187 -2.60 -15.98 -16.88
C ALA A 187 -1.71 -15.93 -18.13
N GLY A 188 -1.11 -14.78 -18.43
CA GLY A 188 -0.19 -14.59 -19.56
C GLY A 188 1.08 -15.43 -19.45
N VAL A 189 1.59 -15.65 -18.23
CA VAL A 189 2.75 -16.51 -17.96
C VAL A 189 2.36 -17.97 -17.65
N GLY A 190 1.09 -18.34 -17.85
CA GLY A 190 0.60 -19.70 -17.62
C GLY A 190 0.44 -20.10 -16.15
N GLN A 191 0.46 -19.14 -15.22
CA GLN A 191 0.34 -19.34 -13.77
C GLN A 191 -1.09 -19.16 -13.23
N ALA A 192 -2.04 -18.84 -14.10
CA ALA A 192 -3.47 -18.79 -13.80
C ALA A 192 -4.28 -19.39 -14.99
N PRO A 193 -5.57 -19.73 -14.79
CA PRO A 193 -6.43 -20.24 -15.86
C PRO A 193 -6.41 -19.32 -17.10
N LYS A 194 -6.26 -19.89 -18.31
CA LYS A 194 -6.14 -19.13 -19.56
C LYS A 194 -7.28 -18.14 -19.79
N ILE A 195 -8.48 -18.46 -19.30
CA ILE A 195 -9.66 -17.58 -19.40
C ILE A 195 -9.43 -16.22 -18.72
N CYS A 196 -8.66 -16.19 -17.63
CA CYS A 196 -8.30 -14.96 -16.92
C CYS A 196 -7.36 -14.06 -17.73
N GLY A 197 -6.71 -14.58 -18.77
CA GLY A 197 -5.85 -13.80 -19.67
C GLY A 197 -6.61 -13.08 -20.79
N TYR A 198 -7.94 -13.20 -20.84
CA TYR A 198 -8.73 -12.56 -21.89
C TYR A 198 -8.70 -11.03 -21.77
N ILE A 199 -8.15 -10.37 -22.79
CA ILE A 199 -8.11 -8.91 -22.93
C ILE A 199 -9.10 -8.48 -24.02
N ASP A 200 -10.01 -7.55 -23.69
CA ASP A 200 -10.97 -7.01 -24.63
C ASP A 200 -10.34 -6.08 -25.69
N ARG A 201 -11.14 -5.65 -26.67
CA ARG A 201 -10.72 -4.69 -27.72
C ARG A 201 -10.33 -3.30 -27.18
N LYS A 202 -10.54 -3.02 -25.90
CA LYS A 202 -10.16 -1.77 -25.23
C LYS A 202 -8.98 -1.99 -24.26
N GLY A 203 -8.31 -3.14 -24.32
CA GLY A 203 -7.15 -3.45 -23.49
C GLY A 203 -7.48 -3.81 -22.02
N ARG A 204 -8.73 -4.18 -21.73
CA ARG A 204 -9.22 -4.48 -20.38
C ARG A 204 -9.25 -5.99 -20.12
N PRO A 205 -8.65 -6.48 -19.01
CA PRO A 205 -8.76 -7.88 -18.62
C PRO A 205 -10.14 -8.17 -18.04
N MET A 206 -11.14 -8.41 -18.90
CA MET A 206 -12.55 -8.47 -18.50
C MET A 206 -12.86 -9.59 -17.52
N VAL A 207 -12.31 -10.78 -17.74
CA VAL A 207 -12.55 -11.93 -16.85
C VAL A 207 -11.96 -11.67 -15.46
N SER A 208 -10.72 -11.18 -15.40
CA SER A 208 -10.08 -10.80 -14.13
C SER A 208 -10.80 -9.66 -13.42
N LEU A 209 -11.35 -8.70 -14.18
CA LEU A 209 -12.15 -7.61 -13.66
C LEU A 209 -13.46 -8.11 -13.03
N LEU A 210 -14.16 -9.03 -13.71
CA LEU A 210 -15.38 -9.65 -13.17
C LEU A 210 -15.10 -10.43 -11.89
N ILE A 211 -13.99 -11.16 -11.83
CA ILE A 211 -13.56 -11.85 -10.60
C ILE A 211 -13.37 -10.82 -9.48
N ALA A 212 -12.61 -9.75 -9.71
CA ALA A 212 -12.37 -8.71 -8.70
C ALA A 212 -13.67 -8.06 -8.19
N ILE A 213 -14.61 -7.74 -9.09
CA ILE A 213 -15.92 -7.18 -8.74
C ILE A 213 -16.75 -8.18 -7.94
N THR A 214 -16.71 -9.47 -8.31
CA THR A 214 -17.45 -10.52 -7.61
C THR A 214 -17.00 -10.66 -6.16
N PHE A 215 -15.69 -10.60 -5.91
CA PHE A 215 -15.16 -10.55 -4.55
C PHE A 215 -15.57 -9.27 -3.80
N GLY A 216 -15.74 -8.15 -4.52
CA GLY A 216 -16.30 -6.92 -3.95
C GLY A 216 -17.70 -7.09 -3.35
N PHE A 217 -18.55 -7.95 -3.92
CA PHE A 217 -19.88 -8.23 -3.36
C PHE A 217 -19.84 -8.87 -1.98
N ILE A 218 -18.72 -9.49 -1.57
CA ILE A 218 -18.55 -10.01 -0.21
C ILE A 218 -18.67 -8.89 0.82
N ALA A 219 -18.37 -7.64 0.47
CA ALA A 219 -18.53 -6.49 1.36
C ALA A 219 -19.96 -6.31 1.90
N TYR A 220 -20.99 -6.77 1.16
CA TYR A 220 -22.39 -6.72 1.61
C TYR A 220 -22.66 -7.57 2.85
N ILE A 221 -21.77 -8.50 3.21
CA ILE A 221 -21.87 -9.25 4.47
C ILE A 221 -21.86 -8.33 5.71
N ASN A 222 -21.36 -7.10 5.58
CA ASN A 222 -21.45 -6.08 6.63
C ASN A 222 -22.89 -5.72 7.03
N LEU A 223 -23.86 -5.94 6.15
CA LEU A 223 -25.28 -5.71 6.43
C LEU A 223 -25.92 -6.84 7.25
N ALA A 224 -25.25 -7.99 7.39
CA ALA A 224 -25.74 -9.11 8.19
C ALA A 224 -25.39 -8.95 9.68
N GLY A 225 -26.10 -9.66 10.57
CA GLY A 225 -25.92 -9.59 12.03
C GLY A 225 -24.51 -9.93 12.56
N GLY A 226 -23.63 -10.50 11.73
CA GLY A 226 -22.21 -10.79 12.04
C GLY A 226 -21.20 -9.97 11.23
N GLY A 227 -21.66 -8.97 10.48
CA GLY A 227 -20.88 -8.20 9.51
C GLY A 227 -19.52 -7.68 9.99
N PRO A 228 -19.46 -6.94 11.12
CA PRO A 228 -18.20 -6.41 11.66
C PRO A 228 -17.18 -7.50 11.98
N THR A 229 -17.63 -8.71 12.35
CA THR A 229 -16.70 -9.81 12.58
C THR A 229 -16.04 -10.20 11.26
N VAL A 230 -16.82 -10.51 10.22
CA VAL A 230 -16.29 -10.92 8.91
C VAL A 230 -15.41 -9.83 8.29
N PHE A 231 -15.81 -8.57 8.40
CA PHE A 231 -14.98 -7.44 7.95
C PHE A 231 -13.60 -7.43 8.60
N ASN A 232 -13.52 -7.70 9.90
CA ASN A 232 -12.23 -7.80 10.59
C ASN A 232 -11.36 -8.95 10.07
N TRP A 233 -11.97 -10.08 9.70
CA TRP A 233 -11.25 -11.19 9.08
C TRP A 233 -10.70 -10.81 7.70
N LEU A 234 -11.50 -10.11 6.87
CA LEU A 234 -11.06 -9.63 5.56
C LEU A 234 -9.93 -8.59 5.68
N MET A 235 -10.05 -7.66 6.63
CA MET A 235 -9.00 -6.68 6.95
C MET A 235 -7.70 -7.37 7.38
N ALA A 236 -7.77 -8.37 8.27
CA ALA A 236 -6.60 -9.11 8.71
C ALA A 236 -5.92 -9.88 7.56
N ILE A 237 -6.72 -10.52 6.69
CA ILE A 237 -6.19 -11.17 5.48
C ILE A 237 -5.47 -10.16 4.60
N SER A 238 -6.13 -9.03 4.31
CA SER A 238 -5.58 -7.99 3.43
C SER A 238 -4.29 -7.40 3.98
N GLY A 239 -4.25 -7.01 5.25
CA GLY A 239 -3.07 -6.39 5.85
C GLY A 239 -1.89 -7.35 5.94
N LEU A 240 -2.12 -8.59 6.40
CA LEU A 240 -1.06 -9.58 6.50
C LEU A 240 -0.53 -10.02 5.13
N SER A 241 -1.39 -10.06 4.09
CA SER A 241 -0.96 -10.32 2.70
C SER A 241 0.06 -9.31 2.20
N GLY A 242 0.02 -8.07 2.70
CA GLY A 242 0.99 -7.02 2.37
C GLY A 242 2.43 -7.42 2.72
N PHE A 243 2.63 -8.10 3.86
CA PHE A 243 3.97 -8.56 4.26
C PHE A 243 4.49 -9.66 3.35
N PHE A 244 3.63 -10.58 2.90
CA PHE A 244 4.02 -11.60 1.93
C PHE A 244 4.34 -11.00 0.57
N THR A 245 3.53 -10.05 0.11
CA THR A 245 3.78 -9.33 -1.15
C THR A 245 5.12 -8.61 -1.10
N TRP A 246 5.36 -7.75 -0.11
CA TRP A 246 6.62 -7.00 -0.02
C TRP A 246 7.83 -7.87 0.32
N GLY A 247 7.65 -8.90 1.15
CA GLY A 247 8.66 -9.92 1.37
C GLY A 247 9.06 -10.63 0.06
N SER A 248 8.07 -11.01 -0.75
CA SER A 248 8.32 -11.64 -2.06
C SER A 248 8.99 -10.68 -3.04
N ILE A 249 8.59 -9.41 -3.10
CA ILE A 249 9.22 -8.38 -3.95
C ILE A 249 10.70 -8.21 -3.56
N CYS A 250 10.99 -8.09 -2.26
CA CYS A 250 12.36 -7.98 -1.75
C CYS A 250 13.19 -9.21 -2.11
N ALA A 251 12.65 -10.42 -1.89
CA ALA A 251 13.32 -11.67 -2.23
C ALA A 251 13.56 -11.80 -3.75
N CYS A 252 12.58 -11.45 -4.58
CA CYS A 252 12.69 -11.40 -6.03
C CYS A 252 13.77 -10.42 -6.48
N HIS A 253 13.84 -9.22 -5.90
CA HIS A 253 14.89 -8.25 -6.24
C HIS A 253 16.29 -8.76 -5.85
N ILE A 254 16.45 -9.39 -4.69
CA ILE A 254 17.72 -10.00 -4.27
C ILE A 254 18.14 -11.09 -5.28
N ARG A 255 17.23 -12.01 -5.63
CA ARG A 255 17.53 -13.09 -6.60
C ARG A 255 17.79 -12.57 -8.00
N PHE A 256 17.01 -11.60 -8.47
CA PHE A 256 17.22 -10.92 -9.75
C PHE A 256 18.65 -10.36 -9.81
N ARG A 257 19.09 -9.67 -8.75
CA ARG A 257 20.44 -9.08 -8.69
C ARG A 257 21.55 -10.13 -8.65
N GLN A 258 21.31 -11.29 -8.05
CA GLN A 258 22.23 -12.43 -8.08
C GLN A 258 22.32 -13.05 -9.48
N GLY A 259 21.18 -13.32 -10.13
CA GLY A 259 21.13 -13.84 -11.50
C GLY A 259 21.74 -12.89 -12.53
N TRP A 260 21.44 -11.59 -12.41
CA TRP A 260 21.99 -10.53 -13.25
C TRP A 260 23.53 -10.51 -13.22
N LYS A 261 24.10 -10.53 -12.00
CA LYS A 261 25.56 -10.58 -11.82
C LYS A 261 26.16 -11.89 -12.33
N HIS A 262 25.47 -13.01 -12.11
CA HIS A 262 25.94 -14.34 -12.53
C HIS A 262 26.04 -14.46 -14.06
N GLN A 263 25.18 -13.77 -14.81
CA GLN A 263 25.20 -13.73 -16.28
C GLN A 263 26.15 -12.68 -16.86
N GLY A 264 27.00 -12.07 -16.03
CA GLY A 264 28.02 -11.11 -16.48
C GLY A 264 27.49 -9.69 -16.74
N HIS A 265 26.22 -9.40 -16.44
CA HIS A 265 25.66 -8.07 -16.65
C HIS A 265 26.10 -7.08 -15.57
N THR A 266 26.32 -5.84 -16.01
CA THR A 266 26.73 -4.73 -15.16
C THR A 266 25.54 -3.96 -14.60
N LEU A 267 25.77 -3.08 -13.62
CA LEU A 267 24.69 -2.29 -13.03
C LEU A 267 24.25 -1.14 -13.93
N ASP A 268 25.10 -0.72 -14.88
CA ASP A 268 24.86 0.42 -15.79
C ASP A 268 23.79 0.10 -16.82
N GLU A 269 23.62 -1.18 -17.11
CA GLU A 269 22.58 -1.69 -18.00
C GLU A 269 21.17 -1.62 -17.40
N ILE A 270 21.04 -1.38 -16.09
CA ILE A 270 19.74 -1.30 -15.41
C ILE A 270 19.22 0.14 -15.48
N PRO A 271 18.07 0.39 -16.14
CA PRO A 271 17.55 1.74 -16.36
C PRO A 271 17.22 2.50 -15.08
N PHE A 272 16.80 1.78 -14.05
CA PHE A 272 16.50 2.32 -12.73
C PHE A 272 17.19 1.52 -11.64
N ARG A 273 18.12 2.19 -10.94
CA ARG A 273 18.81 1.61 -9.79
C ARG A 273 18.07 2.01 -8.51
N SER A 274 17.75 1.01 -7.68
CA SER A 274 17.24 1.27 -6.33
C SER A 274 18.27 2.07 -5.53
N GLY A 275 17.84 3.15 -4.88
CA GLY A 275 18.72 4.04 -4.12
C GLY A 275 19.42 3.35 -2.94
N ALA A 276 18.73 2.41 -2.27
CA ALA A 276 19.29 1.60 -1.18
C ALA A 276 19.94 0.29 -1.65
N GLY A 277 19.92 0.02 -2.96
CA GLY A 277 20.47 -1.19 -3.56
C GLY A 277 19.88 -2.49 -2.99
N VAL A 278 20.69 -3.55 -2.98
CA VAL A 278 20.31 -4.88 -2.47
C VAL A 278 20.23 -4.91 -0.94
N ILE A 279 21.01 -4.06 -0.27
CA ILE A 279 21.01 -3.94 1.20
C ILE A 279 19.61 -3.51 1.68
N GLY A 280 19.00 -2.53 1.02
CA GLY A 280 17.62 -2.12 1.31
C GLY A 280 16.62 -3.27 1.18
N SER A 281 16.80 -4.17 0.21
CA SER A 281 15.94 -5.35 0.06
C SER A 281 16.17 -6.41 1.14
N TRP A 282 17.39 -6.58 1.62
CA TRP A 282 17.66 -7.46 2.77
C TRP A 282 17.02 -6.92 4.05
N ILE A 283 17.20 -5.62 4.32
CA ILE A 283 16.56 -4.96 5.47
C ILE A 283 15.04 -5.09 5.36
N GLY A 284 14.46 -4.79 4.20
CA GLY A 284 13.02 -4.93 3.94
C GLY A 284 12.53 -6.36 4.15
N LEU A 285 13.25 -7.36 3.64
CA LEU A 285 12.90 -8.77 3.81
C LEU A 285 12.93 -9.18 5.29
N ILE A 286 13.98 -8.82 6.02
CA ILE A 286 14.12 -9.12 7.45
C ILE A 286 13.00 -8.44 8.25
N LEU A 287 12.70 -7.16 7.99
CA LEU A 287 11.62 -6.45 8.67
C LEU A 287 10.25 -7.08 8.41
N ASN A 288 9.97 -7.53 7.19
CA ASN A 288 8.73 -8.26 6.89
C ASN A 288 8.64 -9.56 7.69
N ILE A 289 9.74 -10.33 7.79
CA ILE A 289 9.79 -11.56 8.60
C ILE A 289 9.58 -11.25 10.09
N LEU A 290 10.24 -10.22 10.63
CA LEU A 290 10.08 -9.80 12.01
C LEU A 290 8.64 -9.35 12.29
N CYS A 291 8.00 -8.63 11.38
CA CYS A 291 6.59 -8.24 11.50
C CYS A 291 5.66 -9.45 11.48
N LEU A 292 5.93 -10.48 10.67
CA LEU A 292 5.19 -11.74 10.70
C LEU A 292 5.35 -12.48 12.03
N ILE A 293 6.56 -12.52 12.59
CA ILE A 293 6.82 -13.11 13.92
C ILE A 293 6.08 -12.33 15.02
N ALA A 294 6.17 -10.99 14.99
CA ALA A 294 5.46 -10.13 15.93
C ALA A 294 3.94 -10.32 15.85
N GLN A 295 3.41 -10.44 14.63
CA GLN A 295 1.99 -10.68 14.42
C GLN A 295 1.56 -12.09 14.84
N PHE A 296 2.41 -13.09 14.68
CA PHE A 296 2.19 -14.44 15.19
C PHE A 296 2.14 -14.45 16.73
N TYR A 297 3.06 -13.72 17.37
CA TYR A 297 3.05 -13.53 18.82
C TYR A 297 1.75 -12.90 19.32
N VAL A 298 1.31 -11.80 18.70
CA VAL A 298 0.02 -11.13 18.99
C VAL A 298 -1.18 -12.05 18.72
N ALA A 299 -1.10 -12.92 17.71
CA ALA A 299 -2.18 -13.84 17.38
C ALA A 299 -2.37 -14.93 18.45
N ILE A 300 -1.28 -15.41 19.07
CA ILE A 300 -1.38 -16.42 20.13
C ILE A 300 -1.69 -15.76 21.49
N TRP A 301 -1.04 -14.65 21.81
CA TRP A 301 -1.31 -13.84 22.99
C TRP A 301 -2.03 -12.56 22.57
N PRO A 302 -3.36 -12.54 22.48
CA PRO A 302 -4.08 -11.32 22.13
C PRO A 302 -3.93 -10.25 23.23
N VAL A 303 -3.80 -8.98 22.82
CA VAL A 303 -3.68 -7.83 23.72
C VAL A 303 -5.05 -7.46 24.31
N GLY A 304 -5.16 -7.42 25.63
CA GLY A 304 -6.32 -6.88 26.36
C GLY A 304 -6.59 -7.61 27.68
N ASP A 305 -7.15 -6.90 28.65
CA ASP A 305 -7.53 -7.49 29.94
C ASP A 305 -8.63 -8.54 29.73
N ASN A 306 -8.41 -9.76 30.22
CA ASN A 306 -9.33 -10.90 30.14
C ASN A 306 -9.49 -11.61 28.77
N VAL A 307 -8.64 -11.33 27.77
CA VAL A 307 -8.70 -12.06 26.50
C VAL A 307 -7.86 -13.35 26.58
N LYS A 308 -8.51 -14.51 26.65
CA LYS A 308 -7.82 -15.80 26.64
C LYS A 308 -7.36 -16.17 25.21
N PRO A 309 -6.17 -16.77 25.05
CA PRO A 309 -5.76 -17.41 23.80
C PRO A 309 -6.84 -18.37 23.31
N SER A 310 -7.24 -18.22 22.05
CA SER A 310 -8.27 -19.05 21.41
C SER A 310 -7.88 -19.28 19.96
N ALA A 311 -8.14 -20.47 19.43
CA ALA A 311 -7.96 -20.77 18.01
C ALA A 311 -8.70 -19.75 17.12
N LYS A 312 -9.90 -19.31 17.54
CA LYS A 312 -10.66 -18.28 16.83
C LYS A 312 -9.92 -16.94 16.79
N ALA A 313 -9.30 -16.53 17.90
CA ALA A 313 -8.52 -15.29 17.96
C ALA A 313 -7.26 -15.37 17.10
N PHE A 314 -6.55 -16.51 17.16
CA PHE A 314 -5.37 -16.78 16.35
C PHE A 314 -5.68 -16.67 14.86
N PHE A 315 -6.66 -17.44 14.38
CA PHE A 315 -7.02 -17.40 12.97
C PHE A 315 -7.59 -16.03 12.58
N LYS A 316 -8.34 -15.34 13.45
CA LYS A 316 -8.83 -13.98 13.14
C LYS A 316 -7.68 -13.00 12.86
N ALA A 317 -6.55 -13.13 13.55
CA ALA A 317 -5.40 -12.25 13.40
C ALA A 317 -4.35 -12.74 12.39
N TYR A 318 -4.33 -14.04 12.07
CA TYR A 318 -3.26 -14.68 11.29
C TYR A 318 -3.75 -15.53 10.10
N LEU A 319 -5.02 -15.39 9.68
CA LEU A 319 -5.62 -16.23 8.61
C LEU A 319 -4.89 -16.14 7.26
N ALA A 320 -4.25 -15.01 6.93
CA ALA A 320 -3.62 -14.86 5.62
C ALA A 320 -2.45 -15.84 5.40
N ALA A 321 -1.71 -16.19 6.46
CA ALA A 321 -0.57 -17.11 6.35
C ALA A 321 -1.00 -18.52 5.89
N PRO A 322 -1.95 -19.23 6.54
CA PRO A 322 -2.40 -20.53 6.05
C PRO A 322 -3.10 -20.42 4.69
N VAL A 323 -3.82 -19.32 4.41
CA VAL A 323 -4.44 -19.10 3.08
C VAL A 323 -3.40 -18.99 1.97
N ILE A 324 -2.32 -18.23 2.20
CA ILE A 324 -1.23 -18.07 1.22
C ILE A 324 -0.47 -19.38 1.05
N ILE A 325 -0.20 -20.11 2.14
CA ILE A 325 0.42 -21.44 2.08
C ILE A 325 -0.46 -22.39 1.27
N LEU A 326 -1.77 -22.39 1.51
CA LEU A 326 -2.73 -23.20 0.74
C LEU A 326 -2.67 -22.85 -0.74
N PHE A 327 -2.74 -21.57 -1.11
CA PHE A 327 -2.63 -21.15 -2.51
C PHE A 327 -1.30 -21.56 -3.15
N TYR A 328 -0.20 -21.44 -2.42
CA TYR A 328 1.11 -21.86 -2.89
C TYR A 328 1.20 -23.37 -3.09
N VAL A 329 0.69 -24.17 -2.15
CA VAL A 329 0.66 -25.65 -2.25
C VAL A 329 -0.23 -26.09 -3.40
N VAL A 330 -1.45 -25.53 -3.53
CA VAL A 330 -2.35 -25.82 -4.65
C VAL A 330 -1.69 -25.48 -5.99
N TYR A 331 -1.06 -24.31 -6.09
CA TYR A 331 -0.30 -23.93 -7.28
C TYR A 331 0.82 -24.92 -7.58
N LYS A 332 1.61 -25.31 -6.58
CA LYS A 332 2.69 -26.28 -6.75
C LYS A 332 2.20 -27.66 -7.17
N ILE A 333 1.05 -28.11 -6.67
CA ILE A 333 0.44 -29.40 -7.06
C ILE A 333 -0.06 -29.34 -8.50
N ILE A 334 -0.83 -28.31 -8.87
CA ILE A 334 -1.41 -28.17 -10.21
C ILE A 334 -0.32 -27.98 -11.27
N TYR A 335 0.69 -27.15 -10.98
CA TYR A 335 1.75 -26.79 -11.91
C TYR A 335 3.08 -27.48 -11.59
N TRP A 336 3.04 -28.67 -10.98
CA TRP A 336 4.24 -29.35 -10.51
C TRP A 336 5.29 -29.58 -11.61
N LYS A 337 4.85 -29.86 -12.84
CA LYS A 337 5.72 -30.07 -14.00
C LYS A 337 6.43 -28.81 -14.50
N THR A 338 5.89 -27.61 -14.23
CA THR A 338 6.38 -26.34 -14.78
C THR A 338 6.96 -25.41 -13.70
N SER A 339 6.66 -25.65 -12.43
CA SER A 339 6.96 -24.74 -11.32
C SER A 339 8.32 -24.98 -10.64
N SER A 340 9.32 -25.54 -11.33
CA SER A 340 10.64 -25.79 -10.72
C SER A 340 11.30 -24.49 -10.22
N PHE A 341 12.10 -24.60 -9.16
CA PHE A 341 12.83 -23.46 -8.62
C PHE A 341 13.91 -23.03 -9.63
N VAL A 342 13.86 -21.77 -10.05
CA VAL A 342 14.77 -21.24 -11.08
C VAL A 342 16.14 -20.95 -10.47
N THR A 343 17.15 -21.70 -10.90
CA THR A 343 18.56 -21.48 -10.55
C THR A 343 19.09 -20.23 -11.26
N ASN A 344 20.19 -19.65 -10.75
CA ASN A 344 20.77 -18.43 -11.31
C ASN A 344 21.20 -18.61 -12.78
N GLU A 345 21.63 -19.82 -13.15
CA GLU A 345 22.00 -20.21 -14.51
C GLU A 345 20.82 -20.25 -15.48
N LYS A 346 19.64 -20.69 -15.01
CA LYS A 346 18.42 -20.84 -15.83
C LYS A 346 17.53 -19.61 -15.80
N MET A 347 17.93 -18.57 -15.08
CA MET A 347 17.12 -17.36 -14.93
C MET A 347 17.10 -16.58 -16.23
N ASP A 348 15.94 -16.43 -16.86
CA ASP A 348 15.83 -15.59 -18.04
C ASP A 348 15.73 -14.11 -17.64
N VAL A 349 16.77 -13.34 -17.96
CA VAL A 349 16.83 -11.89 -17.71
C VAL A 349 16.77 -11.05 -19.00
N ILE A 350 16.64 -11.72 -20.15
CA ILE A 350 16.72 -11.08 -21.48
C ILE A 350 15.35 -11.05 -22.15
N SER A 351 14.58 -12.14 -22.11
CA SER A 351 13.30 -12.23 -22.82
C SER A 351 12.29 -11.19 -22.33
N GLY A 352 11.59 -10.55 -23.27
CA GLY A 352 10.57 -9.54 -22.97
C GLY A 352 11.11 -8.21 -22.45
N ARG A 353 12.45 -8.04 -22.37
CA ARG A 353 13.07 -6.74 -22.06
C ARG A 353 12.73 -5.76 -23.18
N ARG A 354 12.20 -4.58 -22.80
CA ARG A 354 12.07 -3.46 -23.73
C ARG A 354 13.48 -3.09 -24.21
N GLN A 355 13.72 -3.09 -25.51
CA GLN A 355 14.97 -2.56 -26.06
C GLN A 355 15.03 -1.08 -25.69
N ILE A 356 16.03 -0.73 -24.89
CA ILE A 356 16.30 0.65 -24.48
C ILE A 356 17.63 0.98 -25.12
N ASP A 357 17.63 1.98 -25.98
CA ASP A 357 18.84 2.46 -26.64
C ASP A 357 19.74 3.12 -25.58
N LEU A 358 20.90 2.51 -25.32
CA LEU A 358 21.88 3.01 -24.35
C LEU A 358 22.48 4.35 -24.81
N ASP A 359 22.48 4.63 -26.12
CA ASP A 359 22.99 5.88 -26.68
C ASP A 359 21.99 7.02 -26.48
N GLU A 360 20.67 6.75 -26.54
CA GLU A 360 19.65 7.70 -26.09
C GLU A 360 19.76 7.98 -24.58
N ILE A 361 20.13 6.97 -23.78
CA ILE A 361 20.30 7.11 -22.33
C ILE A 361 21.44 8.07 -22.00
N GLU A 362 22.57 7.95 -22.69
CA GLU A 362 23.74 8.82 -22.53
C GLU A 362 23.49 10.23 -23.04
N LYS A 363 22.83 10.37 -24.20
CA LYS A 363 22.42 11.69 -24.72
C LYS A 363 21.49 12.42 -23.75
N GLU A 364 20.46 11.74 -23.22
CA GLU A 364 19.56 12.34 -22.22
C GLU A 364 20.28 12.70 -20.91
N LYS A 365 21.27 11.90 -20.46
CA LYS A 365 22.07 12.22 -19.26
C LYS A 365 22.94 13.46 -19.47
N ASN A 366 23.54 13.58 -20.66
CA ASN A 366 24.41 14.69 -21.04
C ASN A 366 23.63 15.99 -21.26
N GLU A 367 22.41 15.92 -21.81
CA GLU A 367 21.47 17.05 -21.88
C GLU A 367 20.99 17.50 -20.49
N GLU A 368 21.01 16.62 -19.49
CA GLU A 368 20.47 16.90 -18.16
C GLU A 368 21.43 17.63 -17.18
N SER A 369 22.73 17.78 -17.45
CA SER A 369 23.67 18.51 -16.55
C SER A 369 24.75 19.27 -17.34
N PRO A 370 25.17 20.52 -16.98
CA PRO A 370 25.22 21.07 -15.62
C PRO A 370 25.02 22.62 -15.50
N HIS A 371 23.80 23.16 -15.60
CA HIS A 371 23.51 24.50 -15.03
C HIS A 371 22.09 24.52 -14.46
N LYS A 372 21.92 24.13 -13.20
CA LYS A 372 20.59 24.12 -12.56
C LYS A 372 20.65 24.85 -11.22
N GLY A 373 19.97 26.01 -11.17
CA GLY A 373 19.83 26.87 -9.99
C GLY A 373 19.14 26.19 -8.81
N PHE A 374 19.27 26.80 -7.64
CA PHE A 374 18.82 26.29 -6.33
C PHE A 374 17.38 25.74 -6.34
N PHE A 375 16.43 26.47 -6.93
CA PHE A 375 15.02 26.04 -7.03
C PHE A 375 14.82 24.74 -7.80
N LYS A 376 15.60 24.49 -8.86
CA LYS A 376 15.49 23.26 -9.65
C LYS A 376 16.13 22.06 -8.94
N ARG A 377 17.09 22.30 -8.04
CA ARG A 377 17.66 21.27 -7.14
C ARG A 377 16.67 20.90 -6.04
N ILE A 378 16.01 21.89 -5.44
CA ILE A 378 14.91 21.68 -4.49
C ILE A 378 13.78 20.90 -5.19
N TYR A 379 13.35 21.35 -6.36
CA TYR A 379 12.31 20.65 -7.13
C TYR A 379 12.68 19.20 -7.42
N LYS A 380 13.91 18.89 -7.88
CA LYS A 380 14.37 17.51 -8.15
C LYS A 380 14.62 16.65 -6.89
N PHE A 381 14.70 17.29 -5.72
CA PHE A 381 14.79 16.60 -4.43
C PHE A 381 13.40 16.13 -3.98
N TRP A 382 12.39 16.98 -4.15
CA TRP A 382 11.00 16.72 -3.77
C TRP A 382 10.15 16.02 -4.84
N CYS A 383 10.48 16.22 -6.13
CA CYS A 383 9.86 15.63 -7.32
C CYS A 383 10.89 14.80 -8.09
#